data_AF-A0A957RPF2-F1
#
_entry.id   AF-A0A957RPF2-F1
#
_cell.length_a   1.000
_cell.length_b   1.000
_cell.length_c   1.000
_cell.angle_alpha   90.00
_cell.angle_beta   90.00
_cell.angle_gamma   90.00
#
_symmetry.space_group_name_H-M   'P 1'
#
loop_
_entity.id
_entity.type
_entity.pdbx_description
1 polymer ?
#
loop_
_entity_poly.entity_id
_entity_poly.type
_entity_poly.pdbx_seq_one_letter_code
_entity_poly.pdbx_strand_id
1 'polypeptide(L)' 'RFVGNIFGSLLAAEGVFAFFLEGGFLGLMLFGGNRLGPRMWLLATFLVAFGAHFSALWIIMANSWMQTPA' A
#
# COMPACT_ATOMS: atom_id res chain seq x y z
N ARG A 1 -13.04 10.35 -20.25
CA ARG A 1 -12.20 11.47 -19.75
C ARG A 1 -12.47 11.84 -18.28
N PHE A 2 -13.63 11.51 -17.68
CA PHE A 2 -13.94 11.81 -16.26
C PHE A 2 -13.35 10.83 -15.23
N VAL A 3 -13.13 9.58 -15.63
CA VAL A 3 -12.65 8.49 -14.76
C VAL A 3 -11.16 8.60 -14.44
N GLY A 4 -10.36 9.00 -15.44
CA GLY A 4 -8.90 8.97 -15.36
C GLY A 4 -8.28 9.99 -14.41
N ASN A 5 -8.93 11.13 -14.14
CA ASN A 5 -8.42 12.09 -13.15
C ASN A 5 -8.67 11.63 -11.72
N ILE A 6 -9.82 10.99 -11.46
CA ILE A 6 -10.16 10.47 -10.13
C ILE A 6 -9.32 9.21 -9.86
N PHE A 7 -9.37 8.21 -10.75
CA PHE A 7 -8.60 6.99 -10.58
C PHE A 7 -7.10 7.18 -10.73
N GLY A 8 -6.64 8.01 -11.65
CA GLY A 8 -5.21 8.24 -11.86
C GLY A 8 -4.53 8.99 -10.71
N SER A 9 -5.20 9.99 -10.12
CA SER A 9 -4.68 10.67 -8.93
C SER A 9 -4.73 9.76 -7.69
N LEU A 10 -5.78 8.94 -7.56
CA LEU A 10 -5.88 7.90 -6.55
C LEU A 10 -4.75 6.88 -6.66
N LEU A 11 -4.54 6.29 -7.85
CA LEU A 11 -3.54 5.24 -8.06
C LEU A 11 -2.11 5.78 -7.94
N ALA A 12 -1.89 7.03 -8.35
CA ALA A 12 -0.60 7.69 -8.15
C ALA A 12 -0.33 7.96 -6.66
N ALA A 13 -1.33 8.38 -5.89
CA ALA A 13 -1.20 8.56 -4.45
C ALA A 13 -0.97 7.22 -3.73
N GLU A 14 -1.71 6.17 -4.11
CA GLU A 14 -1.53 4.80 -3.59
C GLU A 14 -0.12 4.25 -3.92
N GLY A 15 0.31 4.37 -5.17
CA GLY A 15 1.63 3.91 -5.61
C GLY A 15 2.79 4.63 -4.91
N VAL A 16 2.66 5.93 -4.65
CA VAL A 16 3.72 6.71 -3.99
C VAL A 16 3.71 6.50 -2.47
N PHE A 17 2.55 6.33 -1.85
CA PHE A 17 2.46 6.23 -0.39
C PHE A 17 2.45 4.79 0.12
N ALA A 18 1.60 3.92 -0.42
CA ALA A 18 1.48 2.54 0.03
C ALA A 18 2.64 1.69 -0.49
N PHE A 19 2.97 1.78 -1.78
CA PHE A 19 4.00 0.94 -2.40
C PHE A 19 5.41 1.29 -1.92
N PHE A 20 5.72 2.58 -1.76
CA PHE A 20 7.02 3.03 -1.28
C PHE A 20 7.24 2.67 0.19
N LEU A 21 6.18 2.82 1.00
CA LEU A 21 6.20 2.47 2.42
C LEU A 21 6.29 0.94 2.58
N GLU A 22 5.45 0.18 1.89
CA GLU A 22 5.47 -1.28 1.88
C GLU A 22 6.83 -1.81 1.44
N GLY A 23 7.37 -1.34 0.30
CA GLY A 23 8.68 -1.75 -0.20
C GLY A 23 9.84 -1.38 0.74
N GLY A 24 9.81 -0.20 1.34
CA GLY A 24 10.82 0.25 2.30
C GLY A 24 10.83 -0.61 3.57
N PHE A 25 9.66 -0.88 4.14
CA PHE A 25 9.55 -1.69 5.36
C PHE A 25 9.69 -3.19 5.11
N LEU A 26 9.32 -3.71 3.93
CA LEU A 26 9.62 -5.09 3.51
C LEU A 26 11.13 -5.33 3.42
N GLY A 27 11.88 -4.37 2.88
CA GLY A 27 13.34 -4.43 2.87
C GLY A 27 13.92 -4.48 4.29
N LEU A 28 13.39 -3.68 5.21
CA LEU A 28 13.74 -3.73 6.63
C LEU A 28 13.37 -5.08 7.28
N MET A 29 12.20 -5.65 6.98
CA MET A 29 11.77 -6.95 7.51
C MET A 29 12.65 -8.11 7.02
N LEU A 30 12.99 -8.13 5.73
CA LEU A 30 13.77 -9.20 5.09
C LEU A 30 15.26 -9.14 5.44
N PHE A 31 15.85 -7.94 5.47
CA PHE A 31 17.31 -7.78 5.68
C PHE A 31 17.68 -7.36 7.12
N GLY A 32 16.69 -7.06 7.97
CA GLY A 32 16.91 -6.55 9.32
C GLY A 32 17.02 -7.60 10.44
N GLY A 33 16.98 -8.90 10.13
CA GLY A 33 16.83 -9.99 11.10
C GLY A 33 17.83 -10.02 12.28
N ASN A 34 19.03 -9.46 12.13
CA ASN A 34 20.03 -9.35 13.21
C ASN A 34 20.39 -7.90 13.60
N ARG A 35 19.80 -6.88 12.96
CA ARG A 35 20.07 -5.45 13.22
C ARG A 35 18.87 -4.69 13.80
N LEU A 36 17.66 -5.23 13.65
CA LEU A 36 16.44 -4.64 14.18
C LEU A 36 16.03 -5.37 15.46
N GLY A 37 15.81 -4.62 16.53
CA GLY A 37 15.22 -5.19 17.75
C GLY A 37 13.78 -5.70 17.50
N PRO A 38 13.29 -6.63 18.33
CA PRO A 38 11.98 -7.29 18.13
C PRO A 38 10.79 -6.32 18.02
N ARG A 39 10.86 -5.16 18.69
CA ARG A 39 9.83 -4.11 18.59
C ARG A 39 9.80 -3.43 17.23
N MET A 40 10.97 -3.17 16.65
CA MET A 40 11.11 -2.50 15.35
C MET A 40 10.67 -3.43 14.22
N TRP A 41 10.95 -4.73 14.35
CA TRP A 41 10.50 -5.74 13.39
C TRP A 41 8.97 -5.91 13.40
N LEU A 42 8.36 -5.91 14.60
CA LEU A 42 6.89 -5.89 14.74
C LEU A 42 6.27 -4.64 14.11
N LEU A 43 6.86 -3.46 14.34
CA LEU A 43 6.40 -2.20 13.73
C LEU A 43 6.48 -2.26 12.20
N ALA A 44 7.59 -2.74 11.65
CA ALA A 44 7.77 -2.93 10.22
C ALA A 44 6.72 -3.91 9.64
N THR A 45 6.45 -5.02 10.33
CA THR A 45 5.41 -5.98 9.94
C THR A 45 4.02 -5.34 9.91
N PHE A 46 3.70 -4.54 10.93
CA PHE A 46 2.41 -3.87 11.03
C PHE A 46 2.24 -2.82 9.92
N LEU A 47 3.29 -2.05 9.63
CA LEU A 47 3.32 -1.04 8.57
C LEU A 47 3.18 -1.67 7.17
N VAL A 48 3.85 -2.79 6.91
CA VAL A 48 3.70 -3.57 5.67
C VAL A 48 2.28 -4.10 5.53
N ALA A 49 1.73 -4.71 6.58
CA ALA A 49 0.37 -5.24 6.57
C ALA A 49 -0.70 -4.15 6.31
N PHE A 50 -0.48 -2.96 6.86
CA PHE A 50 -1.36 -1.81 6.65
C PHE A 50 -1.24 -1.25 5.22
N GLY A 51 -0.03 -1.18 4.67
CA GLY A 51 0.21 -0.83 3.27
C GLY A 51 -0.51 -1.77 2.30
N ALA A 52 -0.38 -3.08 2.51
CA ALA A 52 -1.05 -4.09 1.70
C ALA A 52 -2.59 -3.99 1.76
N HIS A 53 -3.16 -3.68 2.93
CA HIS A 53 -4.60 -3.48 3.08
C HIS A 53 -5.10 -2.24 2.33
N PHE A 54 -4.36 -1.13 2.41
CA PHE A 54 -4.70 0.07 1.64
C PHE A 54 -4.64 -0.19 0.14
N SER A 55 -3.66 -0.94 -0.34
CA SER A 55 -3.56 -1.28 -1.75
C SER A 55 -4.75 -2.16 -2.21
N ALA A 56 -5.11 -3.15 -1.39
CA ALA A 56 -6.27 -4.00 -1.65
C ALA A 56 -7.59 -3.20 -1.69
N LEU A 57 -7.78 -2.26 -0.75
CA LEU A 57 -8.96 -1.39 -0.73
C LEU A 57 -9.10 -0.59 -2.01
N TRP A 58 -8.00 -0.03 -2.52
CA TRP A 58 -8.01 0.79 -3.73
C TRP A 58 -8.35 -0.01 -4.99
N ILE A 59 -7.75 -1.19 -5.13
CA ILE A 59 -8.06 -2.13 -6.22
C ILE A 59 -9.54 -2.51 -6.20
N ILE A 60 -10.09 -2.80 -5.01
CA ILE A 60 -11.50 -3.17 -4.85
C ILE A 60 -12.42 -1.99 -5.15
N MET A 61 -12.10 -0.78 -4.69
CA MET A 61 -12.87 0.42 -5.02
C MET A 61 -12.87 0.70 -6.53
N ALA A 62 -11.71 0.53 -7.19
CA ALA A 62 -11.61 0.67 -8.64
C ALA A 62 -12.45 -0.38 -9.38
N ASN A 63 -12.39 -1.64 -8.96
CA ASN A 63 -13.20 -2.70 -9.53
C ASN A 63 -14.70 -2.45 -9.31
N SER A 64 -15.09 -2.04 -8.09
CA SER A 64 -16.48 -1.72 -7.75
C SER A 64 -17.04 -0.56 -8.60
N TRP A 65 -16.26 0.50 -8.80
CA TRP A 65 -16.66 1.62 -9.66
C TRP A 65 -16.79 1.22 -11.14
N MET A 66 -15.97 0.28 -11.62
CA MET A 66 -16.13 -0.28 -12.98
C MET A 66 -17.39 -1.14 -13.13
N GLN A 67 -17.83 -1.82 -12.06
CA GLN A 67 -19.06 -2.64 -12.07
C GLN A 67 -20.34 -1.81 -11.95
N THR A 68 -20.32 -0.74 -11.17
CA THR A 68 -21.44 0.21 -11.04
C THR A 68 -20.92 1.64 -11.18
N PRO A 69 -20.84 2.17 -12.41
CA PRO A 69 -20.48 3.57 -12.62
C PRO A 69 -21.68 4.44 -12.22
N ALA A 70 -21.59 5.09 -11.06
CA ALA A 70 -22.48 6.17 -10.63
C ALA A 70 -21.83 7.53 -10.89
#